data_AF-A0A3B8W379-F1
#
_entry.id   AF-A0A3B8W379-F1
#
_cell.length_a   1.000
_cell.length_b   1.000
_cell.length_c   1.000
_cell.angle_alpha   90.00
_cell.angle_beta   90.00
_cell.angle_gamma   90.00
#
_symmetry.space_group_name_H-M   'P 1'
#
loop_
_entity.id
_entity.type
_entity.pdbx_description
1 polymer ?
#
loop_
_entity_poly.entity_id
_entity_poly.type
_entity_poly.pdbx_seq_one_letter_code
_entity_poly.pdbx_strand_id
1 'polypeptide(L)'
;MQKILLPYFLFASLAGLAQDFRWQQRVEYTMSVKLDVTTHRVLGDQRLVYYNNSPDTLTKVYYHLFFNAFQPGSMMDVRSRNLPDPDGRVIDRISKLKDDEIGYQKVLSLQQDGTATTYTVHGTLLEVVLARPILPNTKTVLTMKFEAQVPVQIRRSGRHNREGVDYSMTQWYPRLCEYDFQGWHAYQYVAREFHGVWGDFDVKITLDPRYVVAGTGVLQNPQHIGHGYEKPGTKVTRPAGDLTWHFIARDVIDFAWAADPDYAHDRVQVPDGPEVHLFYLKKEKTMDTWKKMQPIAVHV
;
A
#
# COMPACT_ATOMS: atom_id res chain seq x y z
N MET A 1 60.41 -17.83 -50.37
CA MET A 1 59.04 -18.11 -49.90
C MET A 1 58.74 -17.24 -48.68
N GLN A 2 57.61 -16.54 -48.73
CA GLN A 2 57.23 -15.40 -47.87
C GLN A 2 57.16 -15.74 -46.39
N LYS A 3 57.73 -14.86 -45.54
CA LYS A 3 57.41 -14.80 -44.10
C LYS A 3 56.21 -13.87 -43.93
N ILE A 4 55.06 -14.43 -43.56
CA ILE A 4 53.84 -13.68 -43.24
C ILE A 4 53.97 -13.21 -41.78
N LEU A 5 54.00 -11.89 -41.56
CA LEU A 5 53.85 -11.26 -40.26
C LEU A 5 52.36 -11.04 -39.99
N LEU A 6 51.80 -11.71 -38.99
CA LEU A 6 50.46 -11.42 -38.46
C LEU A 6 50.55 -10.24 -37.48
N PRO A 7 49.74 -9.17 -37.62
CA PRO A 7 49.64 -8.16 -36.59
C PRO A 7 48.71 -8.65 -35.48
N TYR A 8 49.20 -8.64 -34.23
CA TYR A 8 48.36 -8.77 -33.05
C TYR A 8 47.52 -7.48 -32.89
N PHE A 9 46.23 -7.57 -33.20
CA PHE A 9 45.27 -6.56 -32.77
C PHE A 9 45.04 -6.73 -31.26
N LEU A 10 45.55 -5.79 -30.46
CA LEU A 10 45.11 -5.62 -29.08
C LEU A 10 43.65 -5.15 -29.10
N PHE A 11 42.72 -6.03 -28.76
CA PHE A 11 41.38 -5.64 -28.36
C PHE A 11 41.48 -5.01 -26.97
N ALA A 12 41.61 -3.68 -26.89
CA ALA A 12 41.29 -2.96 -25.67
C ALA A 12 39.78 -3.09 -25.45
N SER A 13 39.38 -3.96 -24.52
CA SER A 13 38.01 -4.02 -24.04
C SER A 13 37.70 -2.72 -23.29
N LEU A 14 37.14 -1.75 -24.00
CA LEU A 14 36.36 -0.67 -23.38
C LEU A 14 35.17 -1.35 -22.71
N ALA A 15 35.33 -1.68 -21.42
CA ALA A 15 34.21 -1.99 -20.58
C ALA A 15 33.34 -0.73 -20.56
N GLY A 16 32.33 -0.72 -21.43
CA GLY A 16 31.35 0.34 -21.48
C GLY A 16 30.76 0.48 -20.08
N LEU A 17 30.65 1.72 -19.62
CA LEU A 17 29.82 2.11 -18.48
C LEU A 17 28.35 1.87 -18.87
N ALA A 18 27.98 0.61 -19.03
CA ALA A 18 26.62 0.18 -19.19
C ALA A 18 25.99 0.25 -17.79
N GLN A 19 25.18 1.29 -17.59
CA GLN A 19 24.31 1.57 -16.44
C GLN A 19 24.19 0.42 -15.43
N ASP A 20 24.77 0.61 -14.25
CA ASP A 20 24.75 -0.31 -13.11
C ASP A 20 23.41 -0.28 -12.34
N PHE A 21 22.28 -0.28 -13.08
CA PHE A 21 20.92 -0.29 -12.52
C PHE A 21 20.45 -1.72 -12.21
N ARG A 22 21.33 -2.54 -11.61
CA ARG A 22 21.08 -3.98 -11.40
C ARG A 22 20.56 -4.34 -10.01
N TRP A 23 20.02 -3.38 -9.30
CA TRP A 23 19.46 -3.62 -7.97
C TRP A 23 18.14 -2.88 -7.80
N GLN A 24 17.27 -3.48 -6.99
CA GLN A 24 16.02 -2.90 -6.52
C GLN A 24 15.89 -3.25 -5.05
N GLN A 25 15.27 -2.39 -4.26
CA GLN A 25 15.04 -2.71 -2.86
C GLN A 25 13.99 -3.81 -2.72
N ARG A 26 13.96 -4.45 -1.56
CA ARG A 26 12.91 -5.43 -1.21
C ARG A 26 12.41 -5.15 0.19
N VAL A 27 11.11 -5.38 0.39
CA VAL A 27 10.46 -5.27 1.69
C VAL A 27 9.61 -6.49 2.02
N GLU A 28 9.49 -6.78 3.32
CA GLU A 28 8.55 -7.76 3.84
C GLU A 28 7.77 -7.12 4.99
N TYR A 29 6.48 -6.87 4.77
CA TYR A 29 5.57 -6.30 5.77
C TYR A 29 4.80 -7.40 6.49
N THR A 30 4.78 -7.32 7.82
CA THR A 30 3.81 -7.99 8.67
C THR A 30 3.01 -6.93 9.41
N MET A 31 1.69 -6.89 9.21
CA MET A 31 0.83 -5.87 9.78
C MET A 31 -0.36 -6.49 10.51
N SER A 32 -0.69 -5.92 11.67
CA SER A 32 -1.93 -6.20 12.38
C SER A 32 -2.62 -4.88 12.68
N VAL A 33 -3.81 -4.68 12.12
CA VAL A 33 -4.52 -3.40 12.20
C VAL A 33 -5.96 -3.61 12.63
N LYS A 34 -6.48 -2.67 13.41
CA LYS A 34 -7.87 -2.64 13.85
C LYS A 34 -8.53 -1.36 13.38
N LEU A 35 -9.60 -1.48 12.60
CA LEU A 35 -10.46 -0.38 12.20
C LEU A 35 -11.67 -0.31 13.14
N ASP A 36 -11.84 0.83 13.81
CA ASP A 36 -13.10 1.19 14.45
C ASP A 36 -13.98 1.91 13.43
N VAL A 37 -15.10 1.27 13.07
CA VAL A 37 -16.01 1.77 12.04
C VAL A 37 -16.89 2.94 12.52
N THR A 38 -16.96 3.17 13.84
CA THR A 38 -17.72 4.29 14.44
C THR A 38 -16.89 5.56 14.43
N THR A 39 -15.60 5.45 14.76
CA THR A 39 -14.69 6.60 14.81
C THR A 39 -13.86 6.77 13.54
N HIS A 40 -13.91 5.81 12.61
CA HIS A 40 -13.11 5.73 11.39
C HIS A 40 -11.60 5.78 11.66
N ARG A 41 -11.16 5.27 12.82
CA ARG A 41 -9.76 5.22 13.22
C ARG A 41 -9.17 3.84 13.06
N VAL A 42 -7.91 3.81 12.64
CA VAL A 42 -7.11 2.60 12.50
C VAL A 42 -5.98 2.64 13.52
N LEU A 43 -5.88 1.61 14.35
CA LEU A 43 -4.68 1.33 15.15
C LEU A 43 -3.89 0.23 14.46
N GLY A 44 -2.58 0.43 14.29
CA GLY A 44 -1.75 -0.50 13.54
C GLY A 44 -0.43 -0.80 14.21
N ASP A 45 -0.09 -2.09 14.23
CA ASP A 45 1.25 -2.61 14.44
C ASP A 45 1.82 -3.02 13.08
N GLN A 46 2.98 -2.46 12.73
CA GLN A 46 3.70 -2.74 11.49
C GLN A 46 5.10 -3.23 11.83
N ARG A 47 5.50 -4.35 11.22
CA ARG A 47 6.87 -4.83 11.20
C ARG A 47 7.32 -4.93 9.76
N LEU A 48 8.44 -4.30 9.43
CA LEU A 48 9.02 -4.26 8.10
C LEU A 48 10.44 -4.84 8.14
N VAL A 49 10.72 -5.86 7.34
CA VAL A 49 12.10 -6.20 6.98
C VAL A 49 12.46 -5.41 5.74
N TYR A 50 13.48 -4.57 5.82
CA TYR A 50 14.00 -3.83 4.68
C TYR A 50 15.35 -4.39 4.27
N TYR A 51 15.46 -4.78 3.00
CA TYR A 51 16.69 -5.28 2.39
C TYR A 51 17.34 -4.13 1.62
N ASN A 52 18.52 -3.70 2.05
CA ASN A 52 19.30 -2.70 1.33
C ASN A 52 20.16 -3.40 0.27
N ASN A 53 19.65 -3.48 -0.95
CA ASN A 53 20.36 -4.06 -2.10
C ASN A 53 21.21 -3.02 -2.84
N SER A 54 21.23 -1.77 -2.37
CA SER A 54 22.07 -0.71 -2.95
C SER A 54 23.55 -0.90 -2.56
N PRO A 55 24.49 -0.29 -3.31
CA PRO A 55 25.90 -0.22 -2.92
C PRO A 55 26.15 0.78 -1.77
N ASP A 56 25.12 1.48 -1.30
CA ASP A 56 25.23 2.59 -0.36
C ASP A 56 24.98 2.18 1.09
N THR A 57 25.64 2.89 2.01
CA THR A 57 25.33 2.80 3.44
C THR A 57 24.24 3.81 3.78
N LEU A 58 23.10 3.31 4.26
CA LEU A 58 21.93 4.14 4.58
C LEU A 58 21.91 4.48 6.07
N THR A 59 21.83 5.77 6.40
CA THR A 59 21.77 6.28 7.79
C THR A 59 20.39 6.83 8.17
N LYS A 60 19.51 6.99 7.19
CA LYS A 60 18.12 7.42 7.34
C LYS A 60 17.23 6.59 6.43
N VAL A 61 15.95 6.50 6.79
CA VAL A 61 14.89 6.03 5.91
C VAL A 61 13.72 7.02 5.94
N TYR A 62 12.85 6.94 4.94
CA TYR A 62 11.68 7.79 4.84
C TYR A 62 10.42 6.94 4.69
N TYR A 63 9.32 7.41 5.26
CA TYR A 63 7.99 6.86 5.01
C TYR A 63 7.06 7.93 4.44
N HIS A 64 6.18 7.52 3.54
CA HIS A 64 5.00 8.30 3.17
C HIS A 64 3.90 8.14 4.21
N LEU A 65 3.39 9.28 4.66
CA LEU A 65 2.20 9.42 5.49
C LEU A 65 1.07 10.04 4.65
N PHE A 66 0.61 9.30 3.64
CA PHE A 66 -0.30 9.79 2.60
C PHE A 66 -1.57 10.44 3.13
N PHE A 67 -2.15 9.93 4.22
CA PHE A 67 -3.38 10.51 4.76
C PHE A 67 -3.20 11.94 5.26
N ASN A 68 -1.98 12.35 5.62
CA ASN A 68 -1.70 13.73 6.03
C ASN A 68 -1.92 14.76 4.91
N ALA A 69 -2.06 14.31 3.65
CA ALA A 69 -2.44 15.19 2.54
C ALA A 69 -3.91 15.65 2.60
N PHE A 70 -4.76 14.99 3.40
CA PHE A 70 -6.17 15.31 3.55
C PHE A 70 -6.44 16.14 4.81
N GLN A 71 -5.55 17.08 5.11
CA GLN A 71 -5.69 18.05 6.19
C GLN A 71 -5.72 19.47 5.61
N PRO A 72 -6.56 20.38 6.14
CA PRO A 72 -6.49 21.80 5.83
C PRO A 72 -5.05 22.33 6.01
N GLY A 73 -4.57 23.11 5.04
CA GLY A 73 -3.21 23.66 5.07
C GLY A 73 -2.09 22.68 4.65
N SER A 74 -2.40 21.41 4.38
CA SER A 74 -1.45 20.49 3.76
C SER A 74 -0.97 20.99 2.40
N MET A 75 0.17 20.49 1.93
CA MET A 75 0.68 20.87 0.60
C MET A 75 -0.34 20.56 -0.51
N MET A 76 -1.09 19.45 -0.40
CA MET A 76 -2.11 19.09 -1.38
C MET A 76 -3.27 20.08 -1.38
N ASP A 77 -3.76 20.48 -0.21
CA ASP A 77 -4.78 21.53 -0.06
C ASP A 77 -4.34 22.86 -0.67
N VAL A 78 -3.20 23.39 -0.19
CA VAL A 78 -2.70 24.70 -0.60
C VAL A 78 -2.40 24.71 -2.10
N ARG A 79 -1.75 23.67 -2.63
CA ARG A 79 -1.46 23.57 -4.06
C ARG A 79 -2.73 23.50 -4.89
N SER A 80 -3.71 22.67 -4.50
CA SER A 80 -4.97 22.51 -5.24
C SER A 80 -5.75 23.81 -5.35
N ARG A 81 -5.72 24.67 -4.33
CA ARG A 81 -6.43 25.96 -4.36
C ARG A 81 -5.73 27.06 -5.17
N ASN A 82 -4.43 26.91 -5.45
CA ASN A 82 -3.62 27.96 -6.09
C ASN A 82 -3.12 27.60 -7.50
N LEU A 83 -3.43 26.40 -8.01
CA LEU A 83 -3.11 26.02 -9.39
C LEU A 83 -4.09 26.70 -10.36
N PRO A 84 -3.62 27.17 -11.54
CA PRO A 84 -4.51 27.70 -12.58
C PRO A 84 -5.52 26.67 -13.11
N ASP A 85 -5.13 25.39 -13.14
CA ASP A 85 -5.96 24.26 -13.56
C ASP A 85 -5.84 23.13 -12.52
N PRO A 86 -6.62 23.20 -11.42
CA PRO A 86 -6.54 22.20 -10.36
C PRO A 86 -7.31 20.92 -10.71
N ASP A 87 -6.96 19.80 -10.07
CA ASP A 87 -7.76 18.58 -10.17
C ASP A 87 -9.18 18.87 -9.68
N GLY A 88 -10.15 18.82 -10.59
CA GLY A 88 -11.56 19.13 -10.32
C GLY A 88 -12.20 18.26 -9.24
N ARG A 89 -11.57 17.13 -8.88
CA ARG A 89 -12.01 16.29 -7.76
C ARG A 89 -11.58 16.84 -6.40
N VAL A 90 -10.59 17.72 -6.34
CA VAL A 90 -9.99 18.22 -5.08
C VAL A 90 -10.39 19.67 -4.85
N ILE A 91 -10.00 20.58 -5.76
CA ILE A 91 -10.22 22.04 -5.70
C ILE A 91 -10.00 22.58 -4.28
N ASP A 92 -11.07 22.91 -3.54
CA ASP A 92 -11.06 23.47 -2.19
C ASP A 92 -11.67 22.52 -1.14
N ARG A 93 -11.99 21.27 -1.52
CA ARG A 93 -12.67 20.30 -0.66
C ARG A 93 -11.87 19.99 0.61
N ILE A 94 -10.54 19.93 0.53
CA ILE A 94 -9.68 19.62 1.70
C ILE A 94 -9.76 20.73 2.74
N SER A 95 -9.71 22.00 2.33
CA SER A 95 -9.82 23.15 3.24
C SER A 95 -11.15 23.22 4.01
N LYS A 96 -12.17 22.50 3.56
CA LYS A 96 -13.52 22.49 4.13
C LYS A 96 -13.79 21.27 5.03
N LEU A 97 -12.83 20.35 5.13
CA LEU A 97 -12.98 19.16 5.97
C LEU A 97 -13.01 19.54 7.45
N LYS A 98 -13.90 18.90 8.19
CA LYS A 98 -13.95 18.95 9.66
C LYS A 98 -12.96 17.98 10.29
N ASP A 99 -12.73 18.13 11.59
CA ASP A 99 -11.79 17.30 12.35
C ASP A 99 -12.07 15.79 12.28
N ASP A 100 -13.33 15.36 12.11
CA ASP A 100 -13.73 13.96 11.93
C ASP A 100 -13.79 13.52 10.45
N GLU A 101 -13.53 14.43 9.52
CA GLU A 101 -13.54 14.21 8.08
C GLU A 101 -12.12 14.21 7.48
N ILE A 102 -11.12 14.79 8.17
CA ILE A 102 -9.72 14.79 7.73
C ILE A 102 -9.09 13.40 7.75
N GLY A 103 -7.99 13.26 7.01
CA GLY A 103 -7.10 12.10 7.09
C GLY A 103 -5.84 12.41 7.87
N TYR A 104 -5.36 11.45 8.64
CA TYR A 104 -4.00 11.49 9.17
C TYR A 104 -3.40 10.11 9.36
N GLN A 105 -2.08 10.06 9.42
CA GLN A 105 -1.28 8.96 9.92
C GLN A 105 -0.27 9.51 10.93
N LYS A 106 -0.38 9.06 12.16
CA LYS A 106 0.44 9.45 13.29
C LYS A 106 1.27 8.26 13.75
N VAL A 107 2.59 8.39 13.65
CA VAL A 107 3.51 7.42 14.22
C VAL A 107 3.55 7.61 15.74
N LEU A 108 3.32 6.51 16.47
CA LEU A 108 3.32 6.48 17.93
C LEU A 108 4.68 6.01 18.47
N SER A 109 5.30 5.05 17.79
CA SER A 109 6.66 4.60 18.06
C SER A 109 7.27 4.00 16.81
N LEU A 110 8.60 4.08 16.71
CA LEU A 110 9.39 3.45 15.67
C LEU A 110 10.71 2.97 16.26
N GLN A 111 11.07 1.71 15.98
CA GLN A 111 12.31 1.09 16.42
C GLN A 111 13.01 0.42 15.24
N GLN A 112 14.34 0.43 15.27
CA GLN A 112 15.20 -0.36 14.39
C GLN A 112 15.85 -1.47 15.22
N ASP A 113 15.61 -2.72 14.84
CA ASP A 113 16.17 -3.90 15.50
C ASP A 113 15.96 -3.87 17.04
N GLY A 114 14.79 -3.40 17.49
CA GLY A 114 14.43 -3.25 18.90
C GLY A 114 14.94 -1.99 19.60
N THR A 115 15.74 -1.16 18.92
CA THR A 115 16.25 0.11 19.45
C THR A 115 15.40 1.27 18.96
N ALA A 116 14.95 2.15 19.86
CA ALA A 116 14.16 3.32 19.49
C ALA A 116 14.93 4.26 18.54
N THR A 117 14.24 4.74 17.51
CA THR A 117 14.77 5.74 16.56
C THR A 117 14.24 7.13 16.88
N THR A 118 14.92 8.17 16.42
CA THR A 118 14.35 9.51 16.35
C THR A 118 13.77 9.77 14.96
N TYR A 119 12.67 10.51 14.89
CA TYR A 119 12.02 10.82 13.63
C TYR A 119 11.38 12.20 13.65
N THR A 120 11.21 12.80 12.47
CA THR A 120 10.55 14.08 12.27
C THR A 120 9.49 13.94 11.19
N VAL A 121 8.30 14.49 11.43
CA VAL A 121 7.22 14.52 10.44
C VAL A 121 7.26 15.84 9.68
N HIS A 122 7.32 15.75 8.37
CA HIS A 122 7.21 16.87 7.44
C HIS A 122 5.99 16.62 6.55
N GLY A 123 4.81 17.15 6.92
CA GLY A 123 3.57 16.95 6.15
C GLY A 123 3.27 15.46 5.92
N THR A 124 3.41 14.99 4.67
CA THR A 124 3.17 13.60 4.27
C THR A 124 4.42 12.73 4.29
N LEU A 125 5.50 13.17 4.94
CA LEU A 125 6.76 12.43 5.04
C LEU A 125 7.17 12.26 6.49
N LEU A 126 7.69 11.09 6.81
CA LEU A 126 8.38 10.80 8.05
C LEU A 126 9.86 10.58 7.72
N GLU A 127 10.73 11.45 8.21
CA GLU A 127 12.18 11.24 8.18
C GLU A 127 12.59 10.49 9.45
N VAL A 128 13.28 9.36 9.30
CA VAL A 128 13.70 8.52 10.42
C VAL A 128 15.22 8.43 10.43
N VAL A 129 15.84 8.84 11.54
CA VAL A 129 17.26 8.62 11.79
C VAL A 129 17.44 7.22 12.36
N LEU A 130 18.22 6.40 11.67
CA LEU A 130 18.44 5.01 12.08
C LEU A 130 19.32 4.93 13.32
N ALA A 131 19.03 3.98 14.21
CA ALA A 131 19.86 3.69 15.37
C ALA A 131 21.25 3.16 14.98
N ARG A 132 21.34 2.48 13.84
CA ARG A 132 22.59 2.08 13.18
C ARG A 132 22.48 2.13 11.67
N PRO A 133 23.58 2.41 10.94
CA PRO A 133 23.56 2.37 9.48
C PRO A 133 23.19 0.98 8.94
N ILE A 134 22.46 0.95 7.83
CA ILE A 134 22.20 -0.27 7.06
C ILE A 134 23.27 -0.34 5.98
N LEU A 135 24.16 -1.33 6.09
CA LEU A 135 25.26 -1.51 5.15
C LEU A 135 24.76 -2.08 3.80
N PRO A 136 25.54 -1.95 2.72
CA PRO A 136 25.22 -2.56 1.43
C PRO A 136 24.97 -4.07 1.57
N ASN A 137 23.96 -4.58 0.87
CA ASN A 137 23.56 -5.99 0.87
C ASN A 137 23.22 -6.56 2.25
N THR A 138 22.79 -5.70 3.19
CA THR A 138 22.30 -6.12 4.50
C THR A 138 20.83 -5.77 4.68
N LYS A 139 20.24 -6.18 5.80
CA LYS A 139 18.84 -5.92 6.13
C LYS A 139 18.68 -5.48 7.57
N THR A 140 17.58 -4.80 7.85
CA THR A 140 17.18 -4.41 9.20
C THR A 140 15.68 -4.64 9.40
N VAL A 141 15.25 -4.68 10.65
CA VAL A 141 13.84 -4.74 11.01
C VAL A 141 13.40 -3.39 11.57
N LEU A 142 12.39 -2.80 10.96
CA LEU A 142 11.74 -1.57 11.43
C LEU A 142 10.36 -1.96 12.00
N THR A 143 10.15 -1.73 13.29
CA THR A 143 8.84 -1.93 13.94
C THR A 143 8.22 -0.58 14.26
N MET A 144 6.92 -0.45 13.98
CA MET A 144 6.18 0.79 14.10
C MET A 144 4.79 0.53 14.71
N LYS A 145 4.42 1.37 15.66
CA LYS A 145 3.02 1.55 16.07
C LYS A 145 2.50 2.83 15.47
N PHE A 146 1.32 2.80 14.87
CA PHE A 146 0.70 4.00 14.30
C PHE A 146 -0.79 4.05 14.59
N GLU A 147 -1.33 5.27 14.56
CA GLU A 147 -2.75 5.56 14.54
C GLU A 147 -3.05 6.33 13.24
N ALA A 148 -4.19 6.06 12.61
CA ALA A 148 -4.67 6.82 11.47
C ALA A 148 -6.15 7.14 11.59
N GLN A 149 -6.59 8.24 11.00
CA GLN A 149 -8.00 8.52 10.75
C GLN A 149 -8.25 8.45 9.25
N VAL A 150 -9.26 7.67 8.86
CA VAL A 150 -9.65 7.53 7.45
C VAL A 150 -10.39 8.78 7.01
N PRO A 151 -9.88 9.52 6.01
CA PRO A 151 -10.54 10.73 5.52
C PRO A 151 -11.86 10.40 4.84
N VAL A 152 -12.83 11.32 4.82
CA VAL A 152 -13.87 11.26 3.79
C VAL A 152 -13.20 11.31 2.42
N GLN A 153 -13.67 10.51 1.46
CA GLN A 153 -12.92 10.33 0.22
C GLN A 153 -12.86 11.65 -0.58
N ILE A 154 -11.67 12.24 -0.62
CA ILE A 154 -11.35 13.34 -1.53
C ILE A 154 -10.91 12.77 -2.87
N ARG A 155 -9.92 11.86 -2.86
CA ARG A 155 -9.34 11.27 -4.06
C ARG A 155 -8.75 9.90 -3.76
N ARG A 156 -9.23 8.86 -4.46
CA ARG A 156 -8.78 7.45 -4.44
C ARG A 156 -8.93 6.73 -3.10
N SER A 157 -8.45 7.31 -2.00
CA SER A 157 -8.49 6.74 -0.66
C SER A 157 -9.46 7.47 0.25
N GLY A 158 -10.09 6.73 1.15
CA GLY A 158 -10.96 7.27 2.20
C GLY A 158 -12.26 6.50 2.36
N ARG A 159 -13.15 7.06 3.17
CA ARG A 159 -14.48 6.54 3.45
C ARG A 159 -15.57 7.20 2.63
N HIS A 160 -16.68 6.49 2.45
CA HIS A 160 -17.91 6.93 1.76
C HIS A 160 -17.60 7.51 0.38
N ASN A 161 -17.10 6.67 -0.51
CA ASN A 161 -16.79 7.09 -1.87
C ASN A 161 -18.08 7.46 -2.64
N ARG A 162 -17.93 8.08 -3.82
CA ARG A 162 -19.07 8.51 -4.64
C ARG A 162 -19.98 7.35 -5.09
N GLU A 163 -19.45 6.14 -5.15
CA GLU A 163 -20.19 4.92 -5.45
C GLU A 163 -20.90 4.34 -4.23
N GLY A 164 -20.79 4.97 -3.06
CA GLY A 164 -21.43 4.56 -1.82
C GLY A 164 -20.71 3.43 -1.09
N VAL A 165 -19.47 3.10 -1.46
CA VAL A 165 -18.64 2.15 -0.70
C VAL A 165 -18.13 2.81 0.56
N ASP A 166 -18.28 2.13 1.69
CA ASP A 166 -17.89 2.66 3.00
C ASP A 166 -16.38 2.88 3.13
N TYR A 167 -15.52 1.96 2.69
CA TYR A 167 -14.07 2.11 2.79
C TYR A 167 -13.36 1.75 1.49
N SER A 168 -12.59 2.69 0.96
CA SER A 168 -11.64 2.51 -0.15
C SER A 168 -10.23 2.77 0.37
N MET A 169 -9.52 1.72 0.81
CA MET A 169 -8.28 1.82 1.59
C MET A 169 -7.05 1.56 0.72
N THR A 170 -6.65 2.61 0.00
CA THR A 170 -5.32 2.69 -0.65
C THR A 170 -4.43 3.61 0.16
N GLN A 171 -3.10 3.44 0.13
CA GLN A 171 -2.18 4.39 0.78
C GLN A 171 -2.45 4.60 2.29
N TRP A 172 -3.01 3.59 2.95
CA TRP A 172 -3.69 3.71 4.24
C TRP A 172 -2.76 3.46 5.44
N TYR A 173 -1.53 2.98 5.21
CA TYR A 173 -0.51 2.74 6.22
C TYR A 173 0.75 3.59 5.97
N PRO A 174 1.58 3.87 6.99
CA PRO A 174 2.92 4.44 6.79
C PRO A 174 3.78 3.52 5.92
N ARG A 175 4.02 3.91 4.67
CA ARG A 175 4.69 3.09 3.65
C ARG A 175 6.13 3.58 3.43
N LEU A 176 7.11 2.68 3.47
CA LEU A 176 8.51 3.04 3.21
C LEU A 176 8.66 3.63 1.80
N CYS A 177 9.40 4.72 1.66
CA CYS A 177 9.77 5.30 0.37
C CYS A 177 10.74 4.39 -0.37
N GLU A 178 10.73 4.43 -1.71
CA GLU A 178 11.78 3.77 -2.50
C GLU A 178 13.13 4.48 -2.35
N TYR A 179 14.21 3.71 -2.34
CA TYR A 179 15.57 4.19 -2.55
C TYR A 179 16.11 3.54 -3.83
N ASP A 180 16.45 4.33 -4.84
CA ASP A 180 17.04 3.85 -6.08
C ASP A 180 18.35 4.60 -6.41
N PHE A 181 18.81 4.51 -7.67
CA PHE A 181 20.01 5.21 -8.13
C PHE A 181 19.91 6.75 -8.07
N GLN A 182 18.71 7.33 -7.92
CA GLN A 182 18.47 8.76 -7.68
C GLN A 182 18.38 9.11 -6.19
N GLY A 183 18.50 8.11 -5.31
CA GLY A 183 18.38 8.25 -3.87
C GLY A 183 16.94 8.01 -3.37
N TRP A 184 16.58 8.66 -2.27
CA TRP A 184 15.25 8.50 -1.66
C TRP A 184 14.17 9.26 -2.43
N HIS A 185 13.11 8.57 -2.82
CA HIS A 185 11.90 9.18 -3.41
C HIS A 185 10.97 9.77 -2.34
N ALA A 186 11.51 10.62 -1.48
CA ALA A 186 10.80 11.22 -0.35
C ALA A 186 10.13 12.56 -0.74
N TYR A 187 9.13 12.51 -1.62
CA TYR A 187 8.37 13.70 -2.04
C TYR A 187 7.05 13.84 -1.29
N GLN A 188 6.60 15.08 -1.08
CA GLN A 188 5.27 15.34 -0.54
C GLN A 188 4.18 14.80 -1.47
N TYR A 189 3.17 14.15 -0.89
CA TYR A 189 2.04 13.64 -1.63
C TYR A 189 1.09 14.76 -2.00
N VAL A 190 0.97 15.00 -3.30
CA VAL A 190 0.09 16.00 -3.91
C VAL A 190 -0.74 15.37 -5.03
N ALA A 191 -1.33 14.20 -4.75
CA ALA A 191 -2.17 13.45 -5.70
C ALA A 191 -1.45 12.90 -6.95
N ARG A 192 -0.13 12.70 -6.89
CA ARG A 192 0.65 12.05 -7.96
C ARG A 192 0.64 10.52 -7.83
N GLU A 193 1.10 9.83 -8.88
CA GLU A 193 1.39 8.40 -8.76
C GLU A 193 2.56 8.16 -7.82
N PHE A 194 2.58 6.99 -7.19
CA PHE A 194 3.60 6.61 -6.22
C PHE A 194 4.60 5.64 -6.82
N HIS A 195 5.84 5.79 -6.39
CA HIS A 195 6.91 4.83 -6.57
C HIS A 195 7.09 4.08 -5.24
N GLY A 196 7.42 2.79 -5.25
CA GLY A 196 7.73 2.11 -3.99
C GLY A 196 8.16 0.68 -4.17
N VAL A 197 8.54 0.12 -3.03
CA VAL A 197 9.35 -1.10 -2.97
C VAL A 197 8.49 -2.33 -3.24
N TRP A 198 8.95 -3.21 -4.13
CA TRP A 198 8.38 -4.54 -4.30
C TRP A 198 8.53 -5.35 -3.02
N GLY A 199 7.45 -6.01 -2.59
CA GLY A 199 7.49 -6.76 -1.36
C GLY A 199 6.40 -7.77 -1.12
N ASP A 200 6.59 -8.49 -0.03
CA ASP A 200 5.65 -9.47 0.49
C ASP A 200 4.87 -8.85 1.66
N PHE A 201 3.59 -9.19 1.77
CA PHE A 201 2.67 -8.65 2.76
C PHE A 201 1.95 -9.80 3.47
N ASP A 202 2.05 -9.82 4.79
CA ASP A 202 1.22 -10.62 5.71
C ASP A 202 0.39 -9.64 6.54
N VAL A 203 -0.90 -9.51 6.24
CA VAL A 203 -1.75 -8.43 6.77
C VAL A 203 -2.98 -9.02 7.46
N LYS A 204 -3.17 -8.62 8.72
CA LYS A 204 -4.35 -8.92 9.52
C LYS A 204 -5.16 -7.64 9.73
N ILE A 205 -6.43 -7.66 9.32
CA ILE A 205 -7.36 -6.53 9.42
C ILE A 205 -8.53 -6.94 10.32
N THR A 206 -8.66 -6.31 11.47
CA THR A 206 -9.72 -6.54 12.45
C THR A 206 -10.75 -5.42 12.38
N LEU A 207 -12.03 -5.75 12.18
CA LEU A 207 -13.14 -4.79 12.11
C LEU A 207 -14.49 -5.46 12.40
N ASP A 208 -15.56 -4.65 12.43
CA ASP A 208 -16.94 -5.09 12.64
C ASP A 208 -17.30 -6.28 11.70
N PRO A 209 -17.85 -7.39 12.25
CA PRO A 209 -18.07 -8.63 11.51
C PRO A 209 -19.11 -8.53 10.37
N ARG A 210 -19.90 -7.45 10.32
CA ARG A 210 -20.85 -7.19 9.23
C ARG A 210 -20.15 -6.84 7.92
N TYR A 211 -18.96 -6.25 8.00
CA TYR A 211 -18.22 -5.83 6.81
C TYR A 211 -17.67 -7.04 6.06
N VAL A 212 -17.76 -6.99 4.74
CA VAL A 212 -17.03 -7.87 3.82
C VAL A 212 -15.78 -7.12 3.39
N VAL A 213 -14.61 -7.75 3.49
CA VAL A 213 -13.33 -7.14 3.10
C VAL A 213 -12.79 -7.78 1.83
N ALA A 214 -12.50 -6.95 0.83
CA ALA A 214 -11.71 -7.30 -0.33
C ALA A 214 -10.30 -6.75 -0.15
N GLY A 215 -9.27 -7.59 -0.20
CA GLY A 215 -7.88 -7.18 0.03
C GLY A 215 -6.93 -7.69 -1.04
N THR A 216 -5.78 -7.04 -1.18
CA THR A 216 -4.68 -7.54 -2.01
C THR A 216 -4.21 -8.91 -1.53
N GLY A 217 -3.94 -9.82 -2.47
CA GLY A 217 -3.44 -11.16 -2.18
C GLY A 217 -4.54 -12.19 -1.92
N VAL A 218 -4.19 -13.25 -1.18
CA VAL A 218 -5.06 -14.41 -0.93
C VAL A 218 -5.49 -14.40 0.53
N LEU A 219 -6.80 -14.54 0.77
CA LEU A 219 -7.35 -14.71 2.11
C LEU A 219 -6.99 -16.09 2.68
N GLN A 220 -6.38 -16.13 3.87
CA GLN A 220 -5.82 -17.33 4.49
C GLN A 220 -6.80 -18.04 5.41
N ASN A 221 -7.81 -17.35 5.94
CA ASN A 221 -8.77 -17.89 6.90
C ASN A 221 -10.24 -17.90 6.41
N PRO A 222 -10.54 -18.23 5.13
CA PRO A 222 -11.87 -18.08 4.55
C PRO A 222 -12.98 -18.83 5.31
N GLN A 223 -12.65 -19.97 5.93
CA GLN A 223 -13.64 -20.81 6.63
C GLN A 223 -14.09 -20.23 7.99
N HIS A 224 -13.29 -19.34 8.59
CA HIS A 224 -13.67 -18.60 9.81
C HIS A 224 -14.32 -17.25 9.48
N ILE A 225 -14.07 -16.73 8.28
CA ILE A 225 -14.58 -15.45 7.81
C ILE A 225 -16.02 -15.61 7.27
N GLY A 226 -16.24 -16.54 6.36
CA GLY A 226 -17.50 -16.63 5.62
C GLY A 226 -17.63 -15.55 4.54
N HIS A 227 -18.82 -14.97 4.39
CA HIS A 227 -19.09 -13.88 3.44
C HIS A 227 -18.82 -14.27 1.97
N GLY A 228 -19.06 -15.54 1.63
CA GLY A 228 -18.87 -16.09 0.29
C GLY A 228 -17.44 -16.53 -0.01
N TYR A 229 -16.49 -16.29 0.91
CA TYR A 229 -15.11 -16.80 0.78
C TYR A 229 -14.98 -18.27 1.17
N GLU A 230 -15.87 -18.76 2.05
CA GLU A 230 -15.87 -20.14 2.50
C GLU A 230 -16.12 -21.12 1.35
N LYS A 231 -15.74 -22.39 1.58
CA LYS A 231 -16.08 -23.45 0.63
C LYS A 231 -17.60 -23.68 0.67
N PRO A 232 -18.27 -23.89 -0.47
CA PRO A 232 -19.71 -24.20 -0.48
C PRO A 232 -20.05 -25.33 0.49
N GLY A 233 -21.11 -25.14 1.29
CA GLY A 233 -21.56 -26.09 2.31
C GLY A 233 -20.84 -26.01 3.65
N THR A 234 -19.84 -25.12 3.82
CA THR A 234 -19.16 -24.94 5.11
C THR A 234 -20.08 -24.22 6.11
N LYS A 235 -20.23 -24.81 7.31
CA LYS A 235 -20.85 -24.12 8.45
C LYS A 235 -19.84 -23.17 9.07
N VAL A 236 -19.92 -21.89 8.73
CA VAL A 236 -19.03 -20.84 9.27
C VAL A 236 -19.34 -20.62 10.75
N THR A 237 -18.33 -20.77 11.61
CA THR A 237 -18.41 -20.48 13.04
C THR A 237 -17.52 -19.28 13.34
N ARG A 238 -18.13 -18.15 13.73
CA ARG A 238 -17.42 -16.89 14.00
C ARG A 238 -17.18 -16.70 15.49
N PRO A 239 -16.04 -16.10 15.89
CA PRO A 239 -15.87 -15.64 17.26
C PRO A 239 -16.89 -14.53 17.59
N ALA A 240 -17.16 -14.31 18.88
CA ALA A 240 -17.91 -13.13 19.31
C ALA A 240 -17.06 -11.86 19.13
N GLY A 241 -17.69 -10.78 18.66
CA GLY A 241 -17.03 -9.49 18.45
C GLY A 241 -16.46 -9.31 17.03
N ASP A 242 -15.36 -8.55 16.93
CA ASP A 242 -14.71 -8.20 15.66
C ASP A 242 -14.16 -9.42 14.92
N LEU A 243 -14.17 -9.35 13.59
CA LEU A 243 -13.62 -10.38 12.72
C LEU A 243 -12.24 -9.96 12.21
N THR A 244 -11.27 -10.88 12.25
CA THR A 244 -9.90 -10.64 11.75
C THR A 244 -9.65 -11.35 10.43
N TRP A 245 -9.53 -10.57 9.37
CA TRP A 245 -9.22 -11.01 8.01
C TRP A 245 -7.72 -11.12 7.81
N HIS A 246 -7.21 -12.28 7.37
CA HIS A 246 -5.77 -12.51 7.19
C HIS A 246 -5.43 -12.71 5.72
N PHE A 247 -4.75 -11.74 5.11
CA PHE A 247 -4.33 -11.79 3.72
C PHE A 247 -2.83 -11.97 3.59
N ILE A 248 -2.41 -12.76 2.59
CA ILE A 248 -1.01 -12.87 2.17
C ILE A 248 -0.90 -12.47 0.70
N ALA A 249 -0.03 -11.50 0.40
CA ALA A 249 0.36 -11.12 -0.94
C ALA A 249 1.88 -11.27 -1.10
N ARG A 250 2.34 -11.69 -2.27
CA ARG A 250 3.78 -11.82 -2.57
C ARG A 250 4.10 -11.05 -3.82
N ASP A 251 5.30 -10.47 -3.84
CA ASP A 251 5.84 -9.72 -4.98
C ASP A 251 4.83 -8.68 -5.52
N VAL A 252 4.35 -7.81 -4.63
CA VAL A 252 3.46 -6.68 -4.97
C VAL A 252 4.07 -5.37 -4.51
N ILE A 253 3.74 -4.27 -5.18
CA ILE A 253 4.24 -2.93 -4.81
C ILE A 253 3.43 -2.28 -3.68
N ASP A 254 2.19 -2.70 -3.43
CA ASP A 254 1.31 -2.07 -2.46
C ASP A 254 0.26 -3.05 -1.94
N PHE A 255 -0.30 -2.74 -0.76
CA PHE A 255 -1.41 -3.48 -0.18
C PHE A 255 -2.63 -2.56 -0.04
N ALA A 256 -3.64 -2.83 -0.85
CA ALA A 256 -4.92 -2.13 -0.82
C ALA A 256 -6.02 -3.04 -0.28
N TRP A 257 -7.05 -2.44 0.29
CA TRP A 257 -8.28 -3.15 0.61
C TRP A 257 -9.50 -2.23 0.51
N ALA A 258 -10.67 -2.82 0.46
CA ALA A 258 -11.94 -2.14 0.52
C ALA A 258 -12.88 -2.93 1.42
N ALA A 259 -13.84 -2.23 2.04
CA ALA A 259 -14.79 -2.88 2.91
C ALA A 259 -16.15 -2.19 2.87
N ASP A 260 -17.19 -3.01 2.88
CA ASP A 260 -18.58 -2.58 2.92
C ASP A 260 -19.45 -3.70 3.51
N PRO A 261 -20.48 -3.39 4.33
CA PRO A 261 -21.41 -4.40 4.83
C PRO A 261 -22.31 -5.00 3.74
N ASP A 262 -22.55 -4.26 2.65
CA ASP A 262 -23.54 -4.60 1.62
C ASP A 262 -22.89 -5.17 0.33
N TYR A 263 -21.60 -5.53 0.39
CA TYR A 263 -20.94 -6.17 -0.73
C TYR A 263 -21.58 -7.51 -1.10
N ALA A 264 -21.98 -7.60 -2.36
CA ALA A 264 -22.11 -8.88 -3.02
C ALA A 264 -20.70 -9.41 -3.35
N HIS A 265 -20.56 -10.73 -3.24
CA HIS A 265 -19.34 -11.44 -3.56
C HIS A 265 -19.67 -12.55 -4.55
N ASP A 266 -19.18 -12.41 -5.78
CA ASP A 266 -19.21 -13.45 -6.80
C ASP A 266 -17.79 -13.99 -7.03
N ARG A 267 -17.70 -15.26 -7.45
CA ARG A 267 -16.45 -15.92 -7.81
C ARG A 267 -16.54 -16.48 -9.22
N VAL A 268 -15.49 -16.30 -10.00
CA VAL A 268 -15.38 -16.83 -11.35
C VAL A 268 -14.00 -17.42 -11.56
N GLN A 269 -13.95 -18.57 -12.23
CA GLN A 269 -12.70 -19.31 -12.43
C GLN A 269 -12.12 -18.96 -13.80
N VAL A 270 -10.88 -18.48 -13.84
CA VAL A 270 -10.09 -18.42 -15.07
C VAL A 270 -9.69 -19.85 -15.47
N PRO A 271 -9.89 -20.31 -16.72
CA PRO A 271 -9.42 -21.62 -17.16
C PRO A 271 -7.92 -21.78 -16.88
N ASP A 272 -7.55 -22.82 -16.14
CA ASP A 272 -6.18 -23.12 -15.70
C ASP A 272 -5.46 -21.95 -14.97
N GLY A 273 -6.22 -21.00 -14.43
CA GLY A 273 -5.74 -19.78 -13.81
C GLY A 273 -6.24 -19.54 -12.39
N PRO A 274 -6.06 -18.31 -11.86
CA PRO A 274 -6.58 -17.96 -10.54
C PRO A 274 -8.11 -17.85 -10.53
N GLU A 275 -8.71 -18.09 -9.35
CA GLU A 275 -10.10 -17.69 -9.10
C GLU A 275 -10.14 -16.17 -8.91
N VAL A 276 -11.06 -15.51 -9.62
CA VAL A 276 -11.30 -14.07 -9.51
C VAL A 276 -12.48 -13.85 -8.57
N HIS A 277 -12.25 -13.07 -7.52
CA HIS A 277 -13.28 -12.63 -6.59
C HIS A 277 -13.76 -11.23 -6.97
N LEU A 278 -15.05 -11.07 -7.22
CA LEU A 278 -15.68 -9.79 -7.54
C LEU A 278 -16.52 -9.31 -6.36
N PHE A 279 -16.15 -8.14 -5.83
CA PHE A 279 -16.88 -7.45 -4.77
C PHE A 279 -17.52 -6.19 -5.31
N TYR A 280 -18.83 -6.05 -5.11
CA TYR A 280 -19.57 -4.90 -5.63
C TYR A 280 -20.85 -4.63 -4.85
N LEU A 281 -21.29 -3.37 -4.87
CA LEU A 281 -22.61 -2.99 -4.38
C LEU A 281 -23.67 -3.29 -5.43
N LYS A 282 -24.67 -4.10 -5.07
CA LYS A 282 -25.84 -4.38 -5.92
C LYS A 282 -26.72 -3.14 -5.98
N LYS A 283 -26.60 -2.38 -7.07
CA LYS A 283 -27.51 -1.27 -7.38
C LYS A 283 -28.29 -1.61 -8.64
N GLU A 284 -29.52 -1.12 -8.72
CA GLU A 284 -30.41 -1.34 -9.88
C GLU A 284 -29.71 -1.05 -11.21
N LYS A 285 -28.90 0.02 -11.26
CA LYS A 285 -28.16 0.44 -12.46
C LYS A 285 -26.89 -0.34 -12.77
N THR A 286 -26.33 -1.10 -11.82
CA THR A 286 -25.00 -1.75 -11.98
C THR A 286 -25.05 -3.27 -11.93
N MET A 287 -26.13 -3.85 -11.40
CA MET A 287 -26.24 -5.29 -11.18
C MET A 287 -26.07 -6.11 -12.46
N ASP A 288 -26.73 -5.73 -13.54
CA ASP A 288 -26.60 -6.40 -14.84
C ASP A 288 -25.20 -6.25 -15.43
N THR A 289 -24.57 -5.09 -15.23
CA THR A 289 -23.21 -4.83 -15.71
C THR A 289 -22.22 -5.76 -15.02
N TRP A 290 -22.28 -5.91 -13.70
CA TRP A 290 -21.37 -6.80 -12.96
C TRP A 290 -21.50 -8.27 -13.39
N LYS A 291 -22.73 -8.74 -13.65
CA LYS A 291 -22.96 -10.09 -14.18
C LYS A 291 -22.43 -10.25 -15.62
N LYS A 292 -22.57 -9.24 -16.48
CA LYS A 292 -22.02 -9.28 -17.85
C LYS A 292 -20.49 -9.20 -17.88
N MET A 293 -19.85 -8.58 -16.88
CA MET A 293 -18.39 -8.48 -16.79
C MET A 293 -17.72 -9.78 -16.37
N GLN A 294 -18.42 -10.68 -15.67
CA GLN A 294 -17.88 -11.95 -15.20
C GLN A 294 -17.26 -12.83 -16.29
N PRO A 295 -17.97 -13.16 -17.40
CA PRO A 295 -17.37 -13.94 -18.48
C PRO A 295 -16.21 -13.19 -19.17
N ILE A 296 -16.23 -11.86 -19.20
CA ILE A 296 -15.15 -11.04 -19.79
C ILE A 296 -13.89 -11.12 -18.91
N ALA A 297 -14.06 -11.07 -17.59
CA ALA A 297 -12.95 -11.08 -16.63
C ALA A 297 -12.14 -12.38 -16.61
N VAL A 298 -12.72 -13.48 -17.12
CA VAL A 298 -12.07 -14.80 -17.18
C VAL A 298 -11.77 -15.27 -18.60
N HIS A 299 -12.05 -14.43 -19.59
CA HIS A 299 -11.69 -14.72 -20.97
C HIS A 299 -10.20 -14.38 -21.16
N VAL A 300 -9.40 -15.42 -21.40
CA VAL A 300 -7.97 -15.33 -21.70
C VAL A 300 -7.78 -15.62 -23.19
#